data_AF-A0A4Q1ZR89-F1
#
_entry.id   AF-A0A4Q1ZR89-F1
#
_cell.length_a   1.000
_cell.length_b   1.000
_cell.length_c   1.000
_cell.angle_alpha   90.00
_cell.angle_beta   90.00
_cell.angle_gamma   90.00
#
_symmetry.space_group_name_H-M   'P 1'
#
loop_
_entity.id
_entity.type
_entity.pdbx_description
1 polymer ?
#
loop_
_entity_poly.entity_id
_entity_poly.type
_entity_poly.pdbx_seq_one_letter_code
_entity_poly.pdbx_strand_id
1 'polypeptide(L)'
;MDIDFLGNHVSNDTDEMKVMIDDIIKTKTDNSFIDLQIKSVERITEQKEYPGIRLKVVAKILNTRTPFDIDIGIGDVVVPQIDTINIPTQLERFDSPNVSSYTLESTIAEKLEAMFSRMEATM
;
A
#
# COMPACT_ATOMS: atom_id res chain seq x y z
N MET A 1 -7.32 -6.52 -5.39
CA MET A 1 -7.19 -6.29 -3.94
C MET A 1 -6.12 -5.26 -3.84
N ASP A 2 -6.41 -4.19 -3.13
CA ASP A 2 -5.62 -2.98 -3.19
C ASP A 2 -5.11 -2.70 -1.78
N ILE A 3 -3.85 -2.29 -1.69
CA ILE A 3 -3.19 -1.97 -0.43
C ILE A 3 -2.72 -0.53 -0.54
N ASP A 4 -3.24 0.34 0.32
CA ASP A 4 -2.88 1.75 0.35
C ASP A 4 -1.76 2.01 1.38
N PHE A 5 -0.74 2.74 0.99
CA PHE A 5 0.32 3.26 1.85
C PHE A 5 0.54 4.75 1.63
N LEU A 6 1.08 5.39 2.67
CA LEU A 6 1.64 6.73 2.58
C LEU A 6 3.16 6.67 2.53
N GLY A 7 3.72 7.21 1.46
CA GLY A 7 5.13 7.48 1.31
C GLY A 7 5.53 8.76 2.03
N ASN A 8 6.24 8.63 3.16
CA ASN A 8 6.90 9.76 3.80
C ASN A 8 8.38 9.84 3.36
N HIS A 9 8.82 11.02 2.92
CA HIS A 9 10.19 11.27 2.42
C HIS A 9 10.68 10.30 1.33
N VAL A 10 9.77 9.74 0.53
CA VAL A 10 10.09 8.86 -0.60
C VAL A 10 9.92 9.58 -1.93
N SER A 11 10.71 9.16 -2.92
CA SER A 11 10.68 9.69 -4.26
C SER A 11 9.39 9.30 -5.01
N ASN A 12 8.89 10.23 -5.83
CA ASN A 12 7.82 9.96 -6.79
C ASN A 12 8.37 9.51 -8.16
N ASP A 13 9.62 9.05 -8.18
CA ASP A 13 10.21 8.43 -9.35
C ASP A 13 9.91 6.93 -9.40
N THR A 14 9.43 6.45 -10.55
CA THR A 14 9.03 5.07 -10.73
C THR A 14 10.20 4.11 -10.74
N ASP A 15 11.38 4.54 -11.21
CA ASP A 15 12.57 3.70 -11.23
C ASP A 15 13.15 3.57 -9.81
N GLU A 16 13.23 4.67 -9.07
CA GLU A 16 13.66 4.64 -7.66
C GLU A 16 12.70 3.81 -6.79
N MET A 17 11.39 3.98 -6.99
CA MET A 17 10.37 3.18 -6.29
C MET A 17 10.50 1.69 -6.63
N LYS A 18 10.76 1.36 -7.89
CA LYS A 18 10.97 -0.03 -8.31
C LYS A 18 12.19 -0.64 -7.65
N VAL A 19 13.31 0.09 -7.56
CA VAL A 19 14.53 -0.38 -6.88
C VAL A 19 14.23 -0.65 -5.40
N MET A 20 13.60 0.29 -4.71
CA MET A 20 13.26 0.15 -3.29
C MET A 20 12.36 -1.08 -3.03
N ILE A 21 11.32 -1.27 -3.84
CA ILE A 21 10.38 -2.39 -3.67
C ILE A 21 11.03 -3.72 -4.04
N ASP A 22 11.89 -3.75 -5.06
CA ASP A 22 12.66 -4.94 -5.43
C ASP A 22 13.61 -5.37 -4.29
N ASP A 23 14.23 -4.43 -3.60
CA ASP A 23 15.05 -4.70 -2.40
C ASP A 23 14.19 -5.25 -1.24
N ILE A 24 13.02 -4.66 -1.00
CA ILE A 24 12.07 -5.15 0.02
C ILE A 24 11.65 -6.59 -0.28
N ILE A 25 11.25 -6.88 -1.52
CA ILE A 25 10.82 -8.22 -1.95
C ILE A 25 11.93 -9.27 -1.83
N LYS A 26 13.20 -8.89 -2.05
CA LYS A 26 14.36 -9.78 -1.90
C LYS A 26 14.76 -10.04 -0.45
N THR A 27 14.15 -9.35 0.52
CA THR A 27 14.44 -9.55 1.93
C THR A 27 14.16 -11.01 2.30
N LYS A 28 15.14 -11.68 2.89
CA LYS A 28 14.99 -13.07 3.31
C LYS A 28 13.95 -13.15 4.43
N THR A 29 12.96 -14.01 4.23
CA THR A 29 11.94 -14.31 5.23
C THR A 29 11.86 -15.83 5.42
N ASP A 30 11.20 -16.26 6.49
CA ASP A 30 10.89 -17.69 6.71
C ASP A 30 9.75 -18.21 5.79
N ASN A 31 9.28 -17.38 4.85
CA ASN A 31 8.22 -17.70 3.89
C ASN A 31 8.77 -18.18 2.54
N SER A 32 9.55 -19.27 2.53
CA SER A 32 10.19 -19.78 1.29
C SER A 32 9.22 -20.25 0.20
N PHE A 33 7.92 -20.33 0.49
CA PHE A 33 6.87 -20.76 -0.42
C PHE A 33 6.13 -19.58 -1.10
N ILE A 34 6.49 -18.33 -0.75
CA ILE A 34 5.95 -17.11 -1.33
C ILE A 34 7.03 -16.45 -2.19
N ASP A 35 6.73 -16.20 -3.46
CA ASP A 35 7.54 -15.40 -4.38
C ASP A 35 6.73 -14.18 -4.83
N LEU A 36 7.21 -12.97 -4.52
CA LEU A 36 6.56 -11.72 -4.93
C LEU A 36 7.22 -11.19 -6.20
N GLN A 37 6.41 -10.78 -7.17
CA GLN A 37 6.92 -10.26 -8.45
C GLN A 37 6.23 -8.96 -8.82
N ILE A 38 7.02 -7.91 -9.03
CA ILE A 38 6.54 -6.65 -9.60
C ILE A 38 6.22 -6.86 -11.08
N LYS A 39 5.02 -6.48 -11.51
CA LYS A 39 4.57 -6.52 -12.91
C LYS A 39 4.66 -5.16 -13.58
N SER A 40 4.23 -4.10 -12.89
CA SER A 40 4.40 -2.74 -13.34
C SER A 40 4.49 -1.77 -12.16
N VAL A 41 5.05 -0.60 -12.43
CA VAL A 41 5.13 0.54 -11.53
C VAL A 41 4.73 1.75 -12.36
N GLU A 42 3.66 2.42 -11.98
CA GLU A 42 2.99 3.45 -12.77
C GLU A 42 2.70 4.67 -11.90
N ARG A 43 2.87 5.88 -12.44
CA ARG A 43 2.41 7.09 -11.74
C ARG A 43 0.90 7.19 -11.85
N ILE A 44 0.25 7.53 -10.74
CA ILE A 44 -1.18 7.83 -10.69
C ILE A 44 -1.35 9.34 -10.48
N THR A 45 -2.10 9.98 -11.38
CA THR A 45 -2.25 11.46 -11.41
C THR A 45 -3.71 11.91 -11.56
N GLU A 46 -4.66 10.99 -11.73
CA GLU A 46 -5.95 11.35 -12.35
C GLU A 46 -7.06 11.81 -11.38
N GLN A 47 -6.98 11.58 -10.06
CA GLN A 47 -8.12 11.88 -9.16
C GLN A 47 -7.81 12.32 -7.72
N LYS A 48 -6.55 12.38 -7.28
CA LYS A 48 -6.18 12.90 -5.95
C LYS A 48 -5.35 14.17 -6.10
N GLU A 49 -5.49 15.08 -5.15
CA GLU A 49 -4.76 16.35 -5.04
C GLU A 49 -3.23 16.18 -5.00
N TYR A 50 -2.74 14.93 -4.83
CA TYR A 50 -1.33 14.57 -4.73
C TYR A 50 -0.94 13.43 -5.69
N PRO A 51 0.23 13.54 -6.36
CA PRO A 51 0.73 12.48 -7.23
C PRO A 51 1.17 11.27 -6.40
N GLY A 52 0.92 10.07 -6.92
CA GLY A 52 1.31 8.82 -6.27
C GLY A 52 1.86 7.79 -7.25
N ILE A 53 2.22 6.62 -6.72
CA ILE A 53 2.70 5.48 -7.51
C ILE A 53 1.83 4.26 -7.22
N ARG A 54 1.36 3.61 -8.28
CA ARG A 54 0.71 2.31 -8.23
C ARG A 54 1.68 1.22 -8.66
N LEU A 55 1.79 0.17 -7.85
CA LEU A 55 2.53 -1.04 -8.17
C LEU A 55 1.55 -2.18 -8.40
N LYS A 56 1.75 -2.92 -9.50
CA LYS A 56 1.08 -4.18 -9.74
C LYS A 56 2.00 -5.31 -9.31
N VAL A 57 1.58 -6.11 -8.33
CA VAL A 57 2.38 -7.22 -7.78
C VAL A 57 1.62 -8.52 -7.97
N VAL A 58 2.37 -9.61 -8.22
CA VAL A 58 1.83 -10.97 -8.21
C VAL A 58 2.54 -11.75 -7.13
N ALA A 59 1.79 -12.18 -6.11
CA ALA A 59 2.24 -13.19 -5.17
C ALA A 59 2.05 -14.57 -5.78
N LYS A 60 3.13 -15.33 -5.88
CA LYS A 60 3.09 -16.77 -6.16
C LYS A 60 3.19 -17.52 -4.85
N ILE A 61 2.13 -18.23 -4.51
CA ILE A 61 2.05 -19.05 -3.30
C ILE A 61 1.89 -20.48 -3.78
N LEU A 62 2.96 -21.28 -3.72
CA LEU A 62 3.02 -22.60 -4.35
C LEU A 62 2.59 -22.52 -5.84
N ASN A 63 1.46 -23.15 -6.19
CA ASN A 63 0.93 -23.19 -7.56
C ASN A 63 -0.07 -22.05 -7.87
N THR A 64 -0.42 -21.23 -6.87
CA THR A 64 -1.40 -20.16 -7.01
C THR A 64 -0.72 -18.85 -7.38
N ARG A 65 -1.37 -18.04 -8.22
CA ARG A 65 -0.96 -16.68 -8.57
C ARG A 65 -2.03 -15.69 -8.11
N THR A 66 -1.68 -14.81 -7.19
CA THR A 66 -2.58 -13.83 -6.62
C THR A 66 -2.10 -12.42 -6.99
N PRO A 67 -2.71 -11.78 -8.01
CA PRO A 67 -2.42 -10.39 -8.32
C PRO A 67 -3.06 -9.45 -7.28
N PHE A 68 -2.32 -8.41 -6.89
CA PHE A 68 -2.82 -7.32 -6.05
C PHE A 68 -2.08 -6.03 -6.39
N ASP A 69 -2.73 -4.90 -6.13
CA ASP A 69 -2.20 -3.58 -6.39
C ASP A 69 -1.76 -2.93 -5.07
N ILE A 70 -0.68 -2.16 -5.12
CA ILE A 70 -0.19 -1.35 -3.99
C ILE A 70 -0.19 0.10 -4.44
N ASP A 71 -0.93 0.95 -3.76
CA ASP A 71 -1.01 2.38 -4.03
C ASP A 71 -0.23 3.15 -2.97
N ILE A 72 0.72 3.98 -3.41
CA ILE A 72 1.56 4.80 -2.54
C ILE A 72 1.25 6.26 -2.84
N GLY A 73 0.53 6.92 -1.94
CA GLY A 73 0.39 8.38 -1.95
C GLY A 73 1.69 9.02 -1.45
N ILE A 74 2.06 10.20 -1.98
CA ILE A 74 3.29 10.90 -1.56
C ILE A 74 2.94 12.31 -1.12
N GLY A 75 3.48 12.72 0.04
CA GLY A 75 3.35 14.10 0.53
C GLY A 75 2.10 14.40 1.36
N ASP A 76 1.35 13.38 1.75
CA ASP A 76 0.21 13.53 2.66
C ASP A 76 0.66 13.72 4.12
N VAL A 77 -0.20 14.34 4.93
CA VAL A 77 0.05 14.58 6.36
C VAL A 77 -0.90 13.71 7.17
N VAL A 78 -0.35 12.82 8.00
CA VAL A 78 -1.16 12.01 8.91
C VAL A 78 -1.59 12.86 10.11
N VAL A 79 -2.90 13.03 10.26
CA VAL A 79 -3.54 13.73 11.38
C VAL A 79 -4.32 12.72 12.23
N PRO A 80 -4.48 12.91 13.55
CA PRO A 80 -3.65 13.73 14.41
C PRO A 80 -2.23 13.19 14.56
N GLN A 81 -2.02 11.89 14.39
CA GLN A 81 -0.72 11.22 14.47
C GLN A 81 -0.76 9.85 13.79
N ILE A 82 0.40 9.23 13.59
CA ILE A 82 0.51 7.85 13.13
C ILE A 82 0.21 6.92 14.31
N ASP A 83 -0.74 6.02 14.14
CA ASP A 83 -0.98 4.93 15.08
C ASP A 83 -0.19 3.69 14.69
N THR A 84 -0.05 2.76 15.63
CA THR A 84 0.64 1.50 15.40
C THR A 84 -0.28 0.34 15.76
N ILE A 85 -0.49 -0.56 14.80
CA ILE A 85 -1.35 -1.72 14.99
C ILE A 85 -0.55 -3.02 14.84
N ASN A 86 -0.95 -4.05 15.58
CA ASN A 86 -0.48 -5.40 15.33
C ASN A 86 -1.46 -6.09 14.39
N ILE A 87 -0.98 -6.52 13.24
CA ILE A 87 -1.82 -7.27 12.28
C ILE A 87 -1.82 -8.74 12.70
N PRO A 88 -3.00 -9.36 12.90
CA PRO A 88 -3.07 -10.77 13.25
C PRO A 88 -2.54 -11.64 12.11
N THR A 89 -1.68 -12.60 12.44
CA THR A 89 -1.17 -13.56 11.46
C THR A 89 -2.21 -14.62 11.13
N GLN A 90 -2.29 -14.98 9.85
CA GLN A 90 -3.16 -16.06 9.38
C GLN A 90 -2.51 -17.44 9.54
N LEU A 91 -1.18 -17.48 9.65
CA LEU A 91 -0.39 -18.70 9.80
C LEU A 91 0.17 -18.78 11.21
N GLU A 92 -0.02 -19.94 11.83
CA GLU A 92 0.65 -20.27 13.08
C GLU A 92 2.17 -20.19 12.91
N ARG A 93 2.88 -19.79 13.97
CA ARG A 93 4.36 -19.62 14.04
C ARG A 93 4.93 -18.33 13.45
N PHE A 94 4.11 -17.41 12.96
CA PHE A 94 4.56 -16.07 12.58
C PHE A 94 4.18 -15.04 13.64
N ASP A 95 5.14 -14.17 13.97
CA ASP A 95 4.90 -13.04 14.85
C ASP A 95 3.99 -12.02 14.15
N SER A 96 3.10 -11.41 14.92
CA SER A 96 2.22 -10.35 14.42
C SER A 96 3.07 -9.13 14.02
N PRO A 97 3.09 -8.72 12.74
CA PRO A 97 3.84 -7.56 12.35
C PRO A 97 3.20 -6.31 12.95
N ASN A 98 4.08 -5.43 13.40
CA ASN A 98 3.74 -4.13 13.93
C ASN A 98 3.83 -3.11 12.79
N VAL A 99 2.71 -2.48 12.44
CA VAL A 99 2.58 -1.65 11.23
C VAL A 99 2.02 -0.29 11.59
N SER A 100 2.65 0.75 11.03
CA SER A 100 2.12 2.12 11.06
C SER A 100 0.80 2.19 10.31
N SER A 101 -0.22 2.76 10.94
CA SER A 101 -1.55 2.88 10.39
C SER A 101 -2.10 4.29 10.59
N TYR A 102 -3.08 4.64 9.76
CA TYR A 102 -3.89 5.82 9.97
C TYR A 102 -4.75 5.64 11.23
N THR A 103 -5.04 6.73 11.92
CA THR A 103 -6.00 6.64 13.02
C THR A 103 -7.39 6.30 12.49
N LEU A 104 -8.24 5.78 13.37
CA LEU A 104 -9.62 5.48 13.03
C LEU A 104 -10.36 6.75 12.53
N GLU A 105 -10.12 7.88 13.17
CA GLU A 105 -10.73 9.17 12.83
C GLU A 105 -10.37 9.60 11.42
N SER A 106 -9.09 9.56 11.05
CA SER A 106 -8.64 9.93 9.69
C SER A 106 -9.14 8.97 8.64
N THR A 107 -9.19 7.67 8.96
CA THR A 107 -9.78 6.66 8.07
C THR A 107 -11.27 6.94 7.83
N ILE A 108 -12.03 7.27 8.88
CA ILE A 108 -13.45 7.62 8.76
C ILE A 108 -13.62 8.92 7.95
N ALA A 109 -12.81 9.94 8.22
CA ALA A 109 -12.87 11.22 7.52
C ALA A 109 -12.61 11.08 6.02
N GLU A 110 -11.55 10.37 5.61
CA GLU A 110 -11.23 10.13 4.19
C GLU A 110 -12.35 9.35 3.49
N LYS A 111 -12.91 8.31 4.14
CA LYS A 111 -14.01 7.54 3.55
C LYS A 111 -15.28 8.36 3.40
N LEU A 112 -15.61 9.23 4.35
CA LEU A 112 -16.75 10.14 4.26
C LEU A 112 -16.56 11.17 3.14
N GLU A 113 -15.38 11.79 3.05
CA GLU A 113 -15.04 12.72 1.96
C GLU A 113 -15.20 12.04 0.60
N ALA A 114 -14.61 10.84 0.42
CA ALA A 114 -14.71 10.09 -0.83
C ALA A 114 -16.16 9.75 -1.22
N MET A 115 -17.04 9.51 -0.22
CA MET A 115 -18.47 9.29 -0.48
C MET A 115 -19.14 10.57 -1.01
N PHE A 116 -18.89 11.72 -0.37
CA PHE A 116 -19.48 12.99 -0.80
C PHE A 116 -18.96 13.43 -2.17
N SER A 117 -17.65 13.37 -2.42
CA SER A 117 -17.07 13.75 -3.72
C SER A 117 -17.63 12.91 -4.87
N ARG A 118 -17.88 11.61 -4.64
CA ARG A 118 -18.50 10.74 -5.65
C ARG A 118 -19.98 11.04 -5.89
N MET A 119 -20.72 11.44 -4.85
CA MET A 119 -22.11 11.85 -4.98
C MET A 119 -22.24 13.15 -5.79
N GLU A 120 -21.40 14.15 -5.51
CA GLU A 120 -21.39 15.42 -6.25
C GLU A 120 -21.01 15.23 -7.72
N ALA A 121 -20.05 14.36 -8.02
CA ALA A 121 -19.64 14.06 -9.41
C ALA A 121 -20.72 13.37 -10.27
N THR A 122 -21.80 12.88 -9.65
CA THR A 122 -22.90 12.18 -10.35
C THR A 122 -24.14 13.08 -10.54
N MET A 123 -24.14 14.29 -9.96
CA MET A 123 -25.23 15.27 -10.07
C MET A 123 -25.04 16.28 -11.20
#